data_AF-A0A7Y0YHJ9-F1
#
_entry.id   AF-A0A7Y0YHJ9-F1
#
_cell.length_a   1.000
_cell.length_b   1.000
_cell.length_c   1.000
_cell.angle_alpha   90.00
_cell.angle_beta   90.00
_cell.angle_gamma   90.00
#
_symmetry.space_group_name_H-M   'P 1'
#
loop_
_entity.id
_entity.type
_entity.pdbx_description
1 polymer ?
#
loop_
_entity_poly.entity_id
_entity_poly.type
_entity_poly.pdbx_seq_one_letter_code
_entity_poly.pdbx_strand_id
1 'polypeptide(L)'
;MKDWVNLVADETYWMGKHYTRGRRGGKIRAVVLHHNAAQLSLRGCFDVWQTREASAHYQVDANGRIGQYVHDRDTAWHAGAANPWTIGIEHADEAFAPSWTISEATLDNGAHLVAALCLAYGLGEPRWGVNVFPHRHFMQTACPGAIAGAQRGEYMARAQYWFDAMAGKQPEKKKQEQEREGNSMYLLLIDEKWWAKTDGIHARLIQDTAYLKALTDAGRFPVVRVTDGQFRANYIEVDADVVKSAGRVKSLLDIATGSPKMPDWMKRTSLLRKIGQKLGIEERTA
;
A
#
# COMPACT_ATOMS: atom_id res chain seq x y z
N MET A 1 23.57 -4.86 -10.22
CA MET A 1 22.37 -5.72 -10.09
C MET A 1 22.30 -6.10 -8.63
N LYS A 2 21.24 -5.69 -7.92
CA LYS A 2 21.04 -6.06 -6.52
C LYS A 2 20.73 -7.55 -6.32
N ASP A 3 21.10 -8.07 -5.15
CA ASP A 3 20.83 -9.43 -4.68
C ASP A 3 20.29 -9.37 -3.26
N TRP A 4 19.05 -9.81 -3.08
CA TRP A 4 18.34 -9.78 -1.80
C TRP A 4 18.84 -10.82 -0.80
N VAL A 5 19.37 -11.95 -1.28
CA VAL A 5 19.86 -13.03 -0.42
C VAL A 5 21.22 -12.67 0.16
N ASN A 6 22.09 -12.11 -0.69
CA ASN A 6 23.45 -11.74 -0.30
C ASN A 6 23.59 -10.26 0.11
N LEU A 7 22.47 -9.52 0.19
CA LEU A 7 22.41 -8.09 0.51
C LEU A 7 23.34 -7.22 -0.35
N VAL A 8 23.40 -7.52 -1.65
CA VAL A 8 24.16 -6.72 -2.61
C VAL A 8 23.28 -5.60 -3.12
N ALA A 9 23.71 -4.35 -2.94
CA ALA A 9 23.03 -3.16 -3.46
C ALA A 9 23.23 -3.01 -4.98
N ASP A 10 22.44 -2.16 -5.63
CA ASP A 10 22.63 -1.83 -7.05
C ASP A 10 23.93 -1.05 -7.26
N GLU A 11 24.28 -0.18 -6.32
CA GLU A 11 25.54 0.59 -6.28
C GLU A 11 26.09 0.66 -4.85
N THR A 12 27.41 0.83 -4.72
CA THR A 12 28.08 0.99 -3.44
C THR A 12 28.95 2.24 -3.42
N TYR A 13 28.82 3.05 -2.38
CA TYR A 13 29.62 4.26 -2.16
C TYR A 13 30.13 4.28 -0.73
N TRP A 14 31.28 3.66 -0.47
CA TRP A 14 31.79 3.48 0.89
C TRP A 14 32.15 4.80 1.58
N MET A 15 31.55 5.03 2.74
CA MET A 15 31.86 6.18 3.58
C MET A 15 33.26 6.07 4.17
N GLY A 16 34.07 7.12 3.97
CA GLY A 16 35.38 7.27 4.64
C GLY A 16 35.29 7.95 6.01
N LYS A 17 34.14 8.54 6.36
CA LYS A 17 33.89 9.34 7.56
C LYS A 17 32.41 9.32 7.95
N HIS A 18 32.08 9.92 9.10
CA HIS A 18 30.71 10.01 9.63
C HIS A 18 30.03 8.65 9.88
N TYR A 19 30.82 7.68 10.33
CA TYR A 19 30.35 6.39 10.85
C TYR A 19 31.32 5.94 11.96
N THR A 20 30.92 4.97 12.78
CA THR A 20 31.83 4.33 13.74
C THR A 20 32.13 2.90 13.26
N ARG A 21 33.41 2.51 13.23
CA ARG A 21 33.78 1.11 12.97
C ARG A 21 33.23 0.17 14.04
N GLY A 22 32.71 -0.98 13.61
CA GLY A 22 32.05 -1.95 14.46
C GLY A 22 30.73 -1.44 15.04
N ARG A 23 30.12 -2.27 15.88
CA ARG A 23 28.84 -1.99 16.55
C ARG A 23 28.95 -1.81 18.07
N ARG A 24 30.18 -1.63 18.59
CA ARG A 24 30.48 -1.49 20.03
C ARG A 24 29.86 -2.61 20.89
N GLY A 25 29.89 -3.84 20.39
CA GLY A 25 29.27 -5.00 21.05
C GLY A 25 27.76 -5.14 20.82
N GLY A 26 27.12 -4.17 20.15
CA GLY A 26 25.73 -4.26 19.71
C GLY A 26 25.55 -5.29 18.59
N LYS A 27 24.42 -6.00 18.63
CA LYS A 27 23.93 -6.81 17.50
C LYS A 27 22.86 -6.03 16.75
N ILE A 28 22.74 -6.26 15.44
CA ILE A 28 21.63 -5.72 14.66
C ILE A 28 20.35 -6.36 15.19
N ARG A 29 19.36 -5.53 15.53
CA ARG A 29 18.09 -5.95 16.14
C ARG A 29 16.87 -5.34 15.47
N ALA A 30 17.06 -4.29 14.67
CA ALA A 30 15.97 -3.60 14.00
C ALA A 30 16.46 -2.75 12.83
N VAL A 31 15.51 -2.30 12.02
CA VAL A 31 15.70 -1.34 10.93
C VAL A 31 15.03 -0.01 11.30
N VAL A 32 15.67 1.11 10.97
CA VAL A 32 15.11 2.46 11.09
C VAL A 32 14.90 3.05 9.71
N LEU A 33 13.66 3.46 9.44
CA LEU A 33 13.27 4.09 8.18
C LEU A 33 13.42 5.60 8.27
N HIS A 34 13.99 6.15 7.20
CA HIS A 34 14.19 7.58 6.98
C HIS A 34 13.65 7.99 5.62
N HIS A 35 13.43 9.29 5.46
CA HIS A 35 13.29 9.93 4.15
C HIS A 35 14.33 11.05 4.04
N ASN A 36 14.75 11.35 2.82
CA ASN A 36 15.77 12.35 2.55
C ASN A 36 15.33 13.79 2.90
N ALA A 37 14.02 14.06 2.91
CA ALA A 37 13.45 15.38 2.71
C ALA A 37 13.89 16.03 1.38
N ALA A 38 14.15 15.20 0.37
CA ALA A 38 14.62 15.55 -0.97
C ALA A 38 14.57 14.34 -1.92
N GLN A 39 14.51 14.58 -3.23
CA GLN A 39 14.58 13.52 -4.24
C GLN A 39 16.05 13.25 -4.64
N LEU A 40 16.89 12.83 -3.69
CA LEU A 40 18.31 12.58 -3.95
C LEU A 40 18.54 11.27 -4.70
N SER A 41 19.47 11.29 -5.67
CA SER A 41 20.03 10.07 -6.25
C SER A 41 20.92 9.32 -5.24
N LEU A 42 21.32 8.09 -5.56
CA LEU A 42 22.27 7.33 -4.72
C LEU A 42 23.57 8.10 -4.48
N ARG A 43 24.18 8.63 -5.57
CA ARG A 43 25.38 9.45 -5.46
C ARG A 43 25.13 10.77 -4.71
N GLY A 44 24.00 11.43 -4.96
CA GLY A 44 23.65 12.68 -4.29
C GLY A 44 23.49 12.52 -2.77
N CYS A 45 22.91 11.40 -2.32
CA CYS A 45 22.81 11.06 -0.90
C CYS A 45 24.20 10.89 -0.26
N PHE A 46 25.09 10.16 -0.92
CA PHE A 46 26.48 10.02 -0.49
C PHE A 46 27.21 11.37 -0.40
N ASP A 47 27.02 12.24 -1.40
CA ASP A 47 27.68 13.54 -1.46
C ASP A 47 27.26 14.47 -0.30
N VAL A 48 25.98 14.45 0.11
CA VAL A 48 25.48 15.20 1.28
C VAL A 48 26.24 14.82 2.56
N TRP A 49 26.48 13.53 2.76
CA TRP A 49 27.19 13.06 3.96
C TRP A 49 28.70 13.28 3.90
N GLN A 50 29.24 13.85 2.83
CA GLN A 50 30.64 14.27 2.83
C GLN A 50 30.87 15.55 3.65
N THR A 51 29.84 16.32 3.95
CA THR A 51 29.97 17.54 4.78
C THR A 51 29.05 17.56 5.98
N ARG A 52 27.95 16.78 5.95
CA ARG A 52 27.05 16.60 7.07
C ARG A 52 27.50 15.42 7.94
N GLU A 53 27.63 15.63 9.25
CA GLU A 53 27.96 14.60 10.26
C GLU A 53 26.79 13.63 10.52
N ALA A 54 26.36 12.94 9.48
CA ALA A 54 25.32 11.91 9.51
C ALA A 54 25.63 10.85 8.45
N SER A 55 25.01 9.69 8.56
CA SER A 55 25.06 8.63 7.53
C SER A 55 23.96 7.61 7.76
N ALA A 56 23.57 6.87 6.73
CA ALA A 56 22.78 5.65 6.83
C ALA A 56 23.52 4.47 6.16
N HIS A 57 23.01 3.25 6.35
CA HIS A 57 23.62 2.07 5.76
C HIS A 57 23.19 1.96 4.29
N TYR A 58 21.91 2.23 4.00
CA TYR A 58 21.31 2.12 2.68
C TYR A 58 20.50 3.37 2.30
N GLN A 59 20.26 3.53 1.00
CA GLN A 59 19.34 4.49 0.37
C GLN A 59 18.53 3.76 -0.68
N VAL A 60 17.27 4.15 -0.83
CA VAL A 60 16.43 3.80 -1.99
C VAL A 60 16.12 5.09 -2.76
N ASP A 61 16.55 5.19 -4.01
CA ASP A 61 16.24 6.35 -4.86
C ASP A 61 14.80 6.30 -5.40
N ALA A 62 14.34 7.37 -6.06
CA ALA A 62 12.97 7.49 -6.56
C ALA A 62 12.60 6.45 -7.63
N ASN A 63 13.60 5.80 -8.24
CA ASN A 63 13.42 4.72 -9.21
C ASN A 63 13.51 3.32 -8.55
N GLY A 64 13.60 3.25 -7.23
CA GLY A 64 13.73 1.99 -6.49
C GLY A 64 15.12 1.35 -6.57
N ARG A 65 16.14 2.10 -7.00
CA ARG A 65 17.53 1.61 -6.97
C ARG A 65 18.07 1.71 -5.55
N ILE A 66 18.91 0.74 -5.17
CA ILE A 66 19.46 0.67 -3.82
C ILE A 66 20.95 1.00 -3.82
N GLY A 67 21.36 1.92 -2.96
CA GLY A 67 22.76 2.23 -2.67
C GLY A 67 23.14 1.79 -1.26
N GLN A 68 24.36 1.26 -1.07
CA GLN A 68 24.94 1.00 0.26
C GLN A 68 26.14 1.92 0.52
N TYR A 69 26.24 2.44 1.74
CA TYR A 69 27.25 3.45 2.12
C TYR A 69 28.10 3.09 3.33
N VAL A 70 27.47 2.49 4.34
CA VAL A 70 28.14 1.99 5.54
C VAL A 70 27.92 0.49 5.58
N HIS A 71 29.00 -0.27 5.79
CA HIS A 71 28.88 -1.72 5.96
C HIS A 71 27.99 -2.04 7.16
N ASP A 72 27.17 -3.08 7.05
CA ASP A 72 26.29 -3.51 8.14
C ASP A 72 27.04 -3.94 9.41
N ARG A 73 28.33 -4.29 9.32
CA ARG A 73 29.17 -4.55 10.50
C ARG A 73 29.57 -3.29 11.26
N ASP A 74 29.43 -2.12 10.64
CA ASP A 74 29.80 -0.82 11.17
C ASP A 74 28.54 -0.03 11.57
N THR A 75 28.71 1.05 12.32
CA THR A 75 27.61 1.85 12.86
C THR A 75 27.47 3.16 12.07
N ALA A 76 26.43 3.27 11.24
CA ALA A 76 26.04 4.54 10.64
C ALA A 76 25.47 5.52 11.69
N TRP A 77 25.53 6.82 11.41
CA TRP A 77 25.10 7.88 12.33
C TRP A 77 23.72 8.43 11.91
N HIS A 78 22.64 7.72 12.22
CA HIS A 78 21.29 8.06 11.71
C HIS A 78 20.19 8.27 12.76
N ALA A 79 20.25 7.66 13.93
CA ALA A 79 19.17 7.58 14.92
C ALA A 79 19.67 7.66 16.38
N GLY A 80 20.72 8.45 16.64
CA GLY A 80 21.22 8.69 18.00
C GLY A 80 21.63 7.42 18.75
N ALA A 81 21.06 7.19 19.93
CA ALA A 81 21.38 6.03 20.77
C ALA A 81 21.01 4.68 20.13
N ALA A 82 20.17 4.67 19.09
CA ALA A 82 19.79 3.47 18.36
C ALA A 82 20.86 3.02 17.34
N ASN A 83 21.81 3.88 16.98
CA ASN A 83 22.81 3.61 15.94
C ASN A 83 23.52 2.24 16.10
N PRO A 84 24.04 1.86 17.29
CA PRO A 84 24.86 0.65 17.40
C PRO A 84 24.11 -0.65 17.13
N TRP A 85 22.77 -0.67 17.22
CA TRP A 85 21.97 -1.89 17.12
C TRP A 85 20.92 -1.84 16.00
N THR A 86 20.95 -0.83 15.13
CA THR A 86 20.00 -0.68 14.02
C THR A 86 20.65 -0.45 12.65
N ILE A 87 20.00 -0.93 11.60
CA ILE A 87 20.30 -0.55 10.22
C ILE A 87 19.41 0.63 9.83
N GLY A 88 20.01 1.68 9.28
CA GLY A 88 19.30 2.86 8.76
C GLY A 88 19.12 2.78 7.25
N ILE A 89 17.90 3.01 6.77
CA ILE A 89 17.56 3.07 5.34
C ILE A 89 16.93 4.43 5.04
N GLU A 90 17.56 5.20 4.17
CA GLU A 90 17.01 6.43 3.61
C GLU A 90 16.15 6.13 2.37
N HIS A 91 15.15 6.98 2.13
CA HIS A 91 14.26 6.87 0.97
C HIS A 91 14.13 8.25 0.31
N ALA A 92 14.30 8.29 -1.01
CA ALA A 92 14.05 9.49 -1.78
C ALA A 92 12.56 9.81 -1.86
N ASP A 93 12.25 11.07 -1.53
CA ASP A 93 10.92 11.64 -1.71
C ASP A 93 10.58 11.76 -3.20
N GLU A 94 9.31 11.60 -3.54
CA GLU A 94 8.71 11.88 -4.84
C GLU A 94 7.93 13.20 -4.80
N ALA A 95 7.23 13.46 -3.69
CA ALA A 95 6.58 14.73 -3.42
C ALA A 95 7.16 15.36 -2.14
N PHE A 96 7.17 16.68 -2.09
CA PHE A 96 7.68 17.44 -0.94
C PHE A 96 6.56 17.84 0.02
N ALA A 97 6.82 18.82 0.90
CA ALA A 97 5.81 19.32 1.82
C ALA A 97 4.50 19.73 1.10
N PRO A 98 3.33 19.44 1.70
CA PRO A 98 3.16 18.82 3.02
C PRO A 98 3.12 17.29 3.01
N SER A 99 3.05 16.63 1.85
CA SER A 99 2.76 15.19 1.78
C SER A 99 3.98 14.31 2.03
N TRP A 100 5.16 14.70 1.56
CA TRP A 100 6.42 13.95 1.73
C TRP A 100 6.30 12.47 1.33
N THR A 101 5.59 12.20 0.23
CA THR A 101 5.38 10.84 -0.28
C THR A 101 6.59 10.37 -1.06
N ILE A 102 6.88 9.07 -0.99
CA ILE A 102 7.87 8.39 -1.84
C ILE A 102 7.18 7.71 -3.03
N SER A 103 7.92 7.37 -4.07
CA SER A 103 7.37 6.72 -5.26
C SER A 103 6.98 5.26 -5.00
N GLU A 104 6.21 4.67 -5.93
CA GLU A 104 5.87 3.25 -5.91
C GLU A 104 7.10 2.34 -5.94
N ALA A 105 8.10 2.70 -6.73
CA ALA A 105 9.35 1.95 -6.85
C ALA A 105 10.16 2.02 -5.55
N THR A 106 10.17 3.18 -4.89
CA THR A 106 10.81 3.38 -3.59
C THR A 106 10.08 2.62 -2.48
N LEU A 107 8.74 2.62 -2.48
CA LEU A 107 7.90 1.84 -1.56
C LEU A 107 8.23 0.36 -1.65
N ASP A 108 8.20 -0.21 -2.86
CA ASP A 108 8.37 -1.65 -3.05
C ASP A 108 9.80 -2.12 -2.73
N ASN A 109 10.82 -1.46 -3.30
CA ASN A 109 12.21 -1.86 -3.07
C ASN A 109 12.70 -1.56 -1.66
N GLY A 110 12.21 -0.49 -1.02
CA GLY A 110 12.49 -0.22 0.40
C GLY A 110 11.91 -1.29 1.30
N ALA A 111 10.65 -1.66 1.07
CA ALA A 111 9.99 -2.73 1.80
C ALA A 111 10.66 -4.11 1.60
N HIS A 112 11.08 -4.42 0.37
CA HIS A 112 11.86 -5.62 0.07
C HIS A 112 13.21 -5.62 0.79
N LEU A 113 13.92 -4.49 0.80
CA LEU A 113 15.18 -4.38 1.54
C LEU A 113 14.99 -4.62 3.04
N VAL A 114 13.91 -4.10 3.63
CA VAL A 114 13.56 -4.39 5.03
C VAL A 114 13.34 -5.88 5.25
N ALA A 115 12.61 -6.55 4.35
CA ALA A 115 12.39 -7.99 4.42
C ALA A 115 13.70 -8.78 4.35
N ALA A 116 14.57 -8.44 3.39
CA ALA A 116 15.87 -9.07 3.20
C ALA A 116 16.76 -8.93 4.43
N LEU A 117 16.83 -7.73 5.02
CA LEU A 117 17.58 -7.47 6.26
C LEU A 117 16.99 -8.26 7.44
N CYS A 118 15.66 -8.35 7.53
CA CYS A 118 15.00 -9.11 8.57
C CYS A 118 15.32 -10.60 8.51
N LEU A 119 15.38 -11.19 7.31
CA LEU A 119 15.78 -12.58 7.11
C LEU A 119 17.27 -12.78 7.39
N ALA A 120 18.14 -11.98 6.77
CA ALA A 120 19.58 -12.13 6.85
C ALA A 120 20.10 -12.03 8.29
N TYR A 121 19.51 -11.15 9.10
CA TYR A 121 19.89 -10.95 10.50
C TYR A 121 19.00 -11.67 11.52
N GLY A 122 18.03 -12.48 11.08
CA GLY A 122 17.14 -13.23 11.97
C GLY A 122 16.29 -12.32 12.88
N LEU A 123 15.84 -11.17 12.37
CA LEU A 123 15.05 -10.18 13.12
C LEU A 123 13.58 -10.59 13.29
N GLY A 124 13.16 -11.68 12.64
CA GLY A 124 11.77 -12.10 12.53
C GLY A 124 11.00 -11.29 11.48
N GLU A 125 9.72 -11.60 11.32
CA GLU A 125 8.84 -10.93 10.37
C GLU A 125 8.81 -9.40 10.59
N PRO A 126 8.84 -8.56 9.53
CA PRO A 126 8.76 -7.12 9.64
C PRO A 126 7.49 -6.65 10.36
N ARG A 127 7.66 -5.98 11.50
CA ARG A 127 6.59 -5.45 12.35
C ARG A 127 6.93 -4.03 12.82
N TRP A 128 6.02 -3.12 12.49
CA TRP A 128 6.13 -1.71 12.86
C TRP A 128 6.17 -1.54 14.39
N GLY A 129 7.16 -0.80 14.89
CA GLY A 129 7.37 -0.58 16.32
C GLY A 129 7.96 -1.77 17.08
N VAL A 130 8.36 -2.84 16.39
CA VAL A 130 8.98 -4.03 17.01
C VAL A 130 10.39 -4.25 16.49
N ASN A 131 10.55 -4.40 15.18
CA ASN A 131 11.84 -4.56 14.49
C ASN A 131 11.97 -3.63 13.26
N VAL A 132 10.92 -2.86 12.95
CA VAL A 132 10.95 -1.76 11.97
C VAL A 132 10.44 -0.50 12.66
N PHE A 133 11.25 0.55 12.72
CA PHE A 133 10.93 1.78 13.43
C PHE A 133 11.03 3.01 12.53
N PRO A 134 10.15 4.01 12.70
CA PRO A 134 10.38 5.31 12.10
C PRO A 134 11.45 6.09 12.87
N HIS A 135 12.23 6.94 12.19
CA HIS A 135 13.21 7.79 12.86
C HIS A 135 12.62 8.63 14.01
N ARG A 136 11.41 9.19 13.85
CA ARG A 136 10.70 9.93 14.91
C ARG A 136 10.45 9.16 16.20
N HIS A 137 10.63 7.84 16.21
CA HIS A 137 10.57 7.04 17.43
C HIS A 137 11.78 7.30 18.35
N PHE A 138 12.93 7.64 17.78
CA PHE A 138 14.19 7.83 18.51
C PHE A 138 14.61 9.29 18.64
N MET A 139 14.23 10.13 17.67
CA MET A 139 14.66 11.52 17.58
C MET A 139 13.45 12.45 17.42
N GLN A 140 13.56 13.70 17.87
CA GLN A 140 12.51 14.71 17.66
C GLN A 140 12.57 15.21 16.22
N THR A 141 11.83 14.55 15.32
CA THR A 141 11.82 14.83 13.88
C THR A 141 10.49 14.41 13.24
N ALA A 142 10.16 14.97 12.08
CA ALA A 142 9.03 14.52 11.25
C ALA A 142 9.39 13.30 10.37
N CYS A 143 10.67 12.97 10.26
CA CYS A 143 11.17 11.82 9.51
C CYS A 143 10.58 10.51 10.05
N PRO A 144 10.10 9.57 9.21
CA PRO A 144 10.29 9.46 7.76
C PRO A 144 9.11 9.97 6.90
N GLY A 145 8.44 11.06 7.29
CA GLY A 145 7.37 11.64 6.47
C GLY A 145 6.21 10.66 6.24
N ALA A 146 5.79 10.49 4.98
CA ALA A 146 4.66 9.64 4.63
C ALA A 146 4.84 8.16 5.00
N ILE A 147 6.07 7.66 5.10
CA ILE A 147 6.34 6.26 5.51
C ILE A 147 5.84 5.99 6.93
N ALA A 148 5.81 7.00 7.80
CA ALA A 148 5.20 6.91 9.14
C ALA A 148 3.79 7.54 9.21
N GLY A 149 3.26 7.93 8.05
CA GLY A 149 1.94 8.54 7.87
C GLY A 149 1.12 7.73 6.85
N ALA A 150 0.74 8.38 5.75
CA ALA A 150 -0.18 7.85 4.76
C ALA A 150 0.30 6.55 4.08
N GLN A 151 1.60 6.36 3.88
CA GLN A 151 2.18 5.21 3.18
C GLN A 151 2.60 4.06 4.12
N ARG A 152 2.42 4.20 5.45
CA ARG A 152 2.86 3.20 6.43
C ARG A 152 2.26 1.80 6.20
N GLY A 153 0.94 1.75 5.99
CA GLY A 153 0.22 0.48 5.85
C GLY A 153 0.70 -0.31 4.63
N GLU A 154 0.82 0.39 3.50
CA GLU A 154 1.31 -0.18 2.25
C GLU A 154 2.77 -0.62 2.33
N TYR A 155 3.65 0.21 2.89
CA TYR A 155 5.06 -0.12 3.08
C TYR A 155 5.22 -1.42 3.91
N MET A 156 4.52 -1.53 5.04
CA MET A 156 4.61 -2.70 5.90
C MET A 156 3.98 -3.96 5.27
N ALA A 157 2.87 -3.81 4.54
CA ALA A 157 2.26 -4.92 3.81
C ALA A 157 3.22 -5.50 2.75
N ARG A 158 3.92 -4.65 2.01
CA ARG A 158 4.96 -5.08 1.06
C ARG A 158 6.14 -5.74 1.76
N ALA A 159 6.56 -5.22 2.92
CA ALA A 159 7.70 -5.79 3.66
C ALA A 159 7.38 -7.21 4.16
N GLN A 160 6.16 -7.43 4.67
CA GLN A 160 5.70 -8.76 5.07
C GLN A 160 5.57 -9.70 3.87
N TYR A 161 4.99 -9.22 2.77
CA TYR A 161 4.89 -9.99 1.53
C TYR A 161 6.26 -10.48 1.05
N TRP A 162 7.25 -9.58 0.95
CA TRP A 162 8.59 -9.95 0.52
C TRP A 162 9.29 -10.87 1.51
N PHE A 163 9.06 -10.69 2.81
CA PHE A 163 9.63 -11.57 3.83
C PHE A 163 9.13 -13.01 3.66
N ASP A 164 7.83 -13.21 3.48
CA ASP A 164 7.27 -14.54 3.25
C ASP A 164 7.76 -15.15 1.93
N ALA A 165 7.72 -14.36 0.84
CA ALA A 165 8.18 -14.80 -0.47
C ALA A 165 9.67 -15.22 -0.46
N MET A 166 10.53 -14.46 0.21
CA MET A 166 11.96 -14.78 0.35
C MET A 166 12.21 -15.95 1.30
N ALA A 167 11.37 -16.15 2.32
CA ALA A 167 11.49 -17.27 3.25
C ALA A 167 11.13 -18.63 2.62
N GLY A 168 10.74 -18.66 1.34
CA GLY A 168 10.27 -19.89 0.68
C GLY A 168 8.96 -20.42 1.26
N LYS A 169 8.35 -19.66 2.19
CA LYS A 169 6.93 -19.80 2.44
C LYS A 169 6.31 -19.41 1.10
N GLN A 170 5.44 -20.26 0.57
CA GLN A 170 4.46 -19.71 -0.37
C GLN A 170 3.90 -18.50 0.39
N PRO A 171 4.01 -17.26 -0.13
CA PRO A 171 3.22 -16.18 0.45
C PRO A 171 1.86 -16.82 0.55
N GLU A 172 1.27 -16.86 1.76
CA GLU A 172 -0.07 -17.39 1.86
C GLU A 172 -0.78 -16.72 0.70
N LYS A 173 -1.21 -17.53 -0.30
CA LYS A 173 -2.25 -17.05 -1.21
C LYS A 173 -3.18 -16.49 -0.19
N LYS A 174 -3.34 -15.16 -0.16
CA LYS A 174 -4.38 -14.62 0.66
C LYS A 174 -5.56 -15.48 0.23
N LYS A 175 -6.00 -16.42 1.08
CA LYS A 175 -7.41 -16.48 1.38
C LYS A 175 -7.65 -15.02 1.57
N GLN A 176 -8.26 -14.41 0.57
CA GLN A 176 -8.77 -13.09 0.76
C GLN A 176 -9.67 -13.30 1.97
N GLU A 177 -9.12 -13.11 3.17
CA GLU A 177 -9.59 -12.05 4.02
C GLU A 177 -9.73 -10.87 3.07
N GLN A 178 -10.87 -10.88 2.38
CA GLN A 178 -11.79 -9.79 2.46
C GLN A 178 -11.59 -9.20 3.85
N GLU A 179 -10.65 -8.26 3.94
CA GLU A 179 -11.03 -6.98 4.46
C GLU A 179 -12.45 -6.79 3.95
N ARG A 180 -13.38 -6.87 4.89
CA ARG A 180 -14.72 -6.38 4.69
C ARG A 180 -14.50 -4.90 4.39
N GLU A 181 -14.20 -4.62 3.12
CA GLU A 181 -14.25 -3.33 2.50
C GLU A 181 -15.62 -2.85 2.89
N GLY A 182 -15.64 -1.94 3.86
CA GLY A 182 -16.88 -1.48 4.43
C GLY A 182 -17.73 -0.92 3.30
N ASN A 183 -18.73 -1.68 2.88
CA ASN A 183 -19.85 -1.21 2.06
C ASN A 183 -19.50 -0.40 0.80
N SER A 184 -18.44 -0.72 0.08
CA SER A 184 -18.18 -0.06 -1.20
C SER A 184 -18.94 -0.76 -2.34
N MET A 185 -20.19 -0.34 -2.55
CA MET A 185 -20.98 -0.67 -3.74
C MET A 185 -20.56 0.26 -4.89
N TYR A 186 -19.95 -0.30 -5.94
CA TYR A 186 -19.52 0.44 -7.14
C TYR A 186 -20.41 0.11 -8.35
N LEU A 187 -20.56 1.09 -9.24
CA LEU A 187 -21.16 0.92 -10.57
C LEU A 187 -20.07 0.68 -11.60
N LEU A 188 -20.19 -0.43 -12.32
CA LEU A 188 -19.29 -0.84 -13.37
C LEU A 188 -20.00 -0.71 -14.71
N LEU A 189 -19.31 -0.14 -15.70
CA LEU A 189 -19.71 -0.22 -17.09
C LEU A 189 -18.78 -1.23 -17.77
N ILE A 190 -19.32 -2.41 -18.07
CA ILE A 190 -18.60 -3.54 -18.66
C ILE A 190 -19.20 -3.81 -20.03
N ASP A 191 -18.42 -3.58 -21.09
CA ASP A 191 -18.84 -3.74 -22.49
C ASP A 191 -20.23 -3.12 -22.74
N GLU A 192 -20.36 -1.84 -22.35
CA GLU A 192 -21.58 -1.01 -22.48
C GLU A 192 -22.79 -1.46 -21.65
N LYS A 193 -22.65 -2.50 -20.82
CA LYS A 193 -23.67 -2.97 -19.89
C LYS A 193 -23.36 -2.51 -18.47
N TRP A 194 -24.40 -2.12 -17.76
CA TRP A 194 -24.27 -1.63 -16.38
C TRP A 194 -24.34 -2.77 -15.38
N TRP A 195 -23.46 -2.74 -14.39
CA TRP A 195 -23.40 -3.72 -13.31
C TRP A 195 -23.24 -3.02 -11.95
N ALA A 196 -23.83 -3.58 -10.89
CA ALA A 196 -23.61 -3.13 -9.51
C ALA A 196 -22.87 -4.21 -8.72
N LYS A 197 -21.73 -3.84 -8.11
CA LYS A 197 -21.00 -4.69 -7.17
C LYS A 197 -21.68 -4.65 -5.81
N THR A 198 -22.16 -5.79 -5.31
CA THR A 198 -23.04 -5.83 -4.12
C THR A 198 -22.34 -6.24 -2.83
N ASP A 199 -21.20 -6.94 -2.89
CA ASP A 199 -20.60 -7.58 -1.69
C ASP A 199 -19.13 -8.05 -1.87
N GLY A 200 -18.31 -7.28 -2.59
CA GLY A 200 -16.89 -7.61 -2.74
C GLY A 200 -16.59 -8.69 -3.78
N ILE A 201 -17.52 -9.62 -4.04
CA ILE A 201 -17.33 -10.75 -4.95
C ILE A 201 -18.41 -10.80 -6.06
N HIS A 202 -19.64 -10.36 -5.80
CA HIS A 202 -20.71 -10.44 -6.80
C HIS A 202 -20.99 -9.10 -7.47
N ALA A 203 -21.16 -9.13 -8.79
CA ALA A 203 -21.74 -8.05 -9.58
C ALA A 203 -23.06 -8.53 -10.22
N ARG A 204 -24.10 -7.68 -10.21
CA ARG A 204 -25.38 -7.99 -10.86
C ARG A 204 -25.61 -7.09 -12.07
N LEU A 205 -25.98 -7.71 -13.19
CA LEU A 205 -26.37 -7.00 -14.40
C LEU A 205 -27.61 -6.15 -14.13
N ILE A 206 -27.57 -4.92 -14.60
CA ILE A 206 -28.65 -3.97 -14.47
C ILE A 206 -29.42 -3.94 -15.80
N GLN A 207 -30.65 -4.44 -15.76
CA GLN A 207 -31.48 -4.56 -16.96
C GLN A 207 -32.16 -3.24 -17.36
N ASP A 208 -32.53 -2.40 -16.40
CA ASP A 208 -33.11 -1.08 -16.63
C ASP A 208 -32.07 0.01 -16.35
N THR A 209 -31.50 0.58 -17.40
CA THR A 209 -30.33 1.48 -17.33
C THR A 209 -30.66 2.95 -17.56
N ALA A 210 -31.92 3.28 -17.89
CA ALA A 210 -32.32 4.63 -18.28
C ALA A 210 -32.03 5.67 -17.18
N TYR A 211 -32.28 5.27 -15.93
CA TYR A 211 -32.03 6.11 -14.76
C TYR A 211 -30.53 6.29 -14.45
N LEU A 212 -29.72 5.24 -14.66
CA LEU A 212 -28.27 5.29 -14.48
C LEU A 212 -27.61 6.23 -15.48
N LYS A 213 -28.02 6.13 -16.74
CA LYS A 213 -27.51 6.98 -17.81
C LYS A 213 -27.78 8.46 -17.52
N ALA A 214 -28.98 8.80 -17.06
CA ALA A 214 -29.32 10.18 -16.69
C ALA A 214 -28.46 10.72 -15.54
N LEU A 215 -28.18 9.89 -14.54
CA LEU A 215 -27.34 10.24 -13.40
C LEU A 215 -25.86 10.40 -13.78
N THR A 216 -25.35 9.59 -14.70
CA THR A 216 -23.96 9.66 -15.16
C THR A 216 -23.74 10.79 -16.16
N ASP A 217 -24.68 11.04 -17.07
CA ASP A 217 -24.61 12.13 -18.05
C ASP A 217 -24.64 13.51 -17.35
N ALA A 218 -25.28 13.59 -16.18
CA ALA A 218 -25.25 14.77 -15.32
C ALA A 218 -23.91 14.98 -14.57
N GLY A 219 -22.90 14.12 -14.79
CA GLY A 219 -21.57 14.22 -14.18
C GLY A 219 -21.54 13.91 -12.67
N ARG A 220 -22.57 13.25 -12.14
CA ARG A 220 -22.81 13.15 -10.69
C ARG A 220 -22.19 11.92 -10.03
N PHE A 221 -21.65 10.98 -10.81
CA PHE A 221 -21.14 9.71 -10.30
C PHE A 221 -19.77 9.35 -10.87
N PRO A 222 -18.84 8.85 -10.04
CA PRO A 222 -17.64 8.18 -10.53
C PRO A 222 -18.05 6.83 -11.15
N VAL A 223 -17.71 6.64 -12.43
CA VAL A 223 -17.96 5.40 -13.18
C VAL A 223 -16.62 4.74 -13.46
N VAL A 224 -16.48 3.48 -13.06
CA VAL A 224 -15.33 2.66 -13.41
C VAL A 224 -15.68 1.91 -14.70
N ARG A 225 -14.95 2.24 -15.78
CA ARG A 225 -15.12 1.62 -17.11
C ARG A 225 -14.07 0.53 -17.28
N VAL A 226 -14.50 -0.68 -17.56
CA VAL A 226 -13.62 -1.83 -17.78
C VAL A 226 -14.18 -2.69 -18.91
N THR A 227 -13.31 -3.41 -19.60
CA THR A 227 -13.72 -4.46 -20.55
C THR A 227 -14.05 -5.77 -19.84
N ASP A 228 -14.81 -6.68 -20.46
CA ASP A 228 -15.06 -8.02 -19.90
C ASP A 228 -13.75 -8.77 -19.60
N GLY A 229 -12.74 -8.66 -20.48
CA GLY A 229 -11.41 -9.25 -20.26
C GLY A 229 -10.69 -8.67 -19.03
N GLN A 230 -10.75 -7.35 -18.81
CA GLN A 230 -10.18 -6.71 -17.62
C GLN A 230 -10.94 -7.07 -16.34
N PHE A 231 -12.25 -7.28 -16.44
CA PHE A 231 -13.08 -7.74 -15.34
C PHE A 231 -12.73 -9.18 -14.96
N ARG A 232 -12.74 -10.13 -15.90
CA ARG A 232 -12.45 -11.55 -15.63
C ARG A 232 -11.01 -11.81 -15.18
N ALA A 233 -10.05 -10.96 -15.54
CA ALA A 233 -8.68 -11.07 -15.08
C ALA A 233 -8.49 -10.73 -13.59
N ASN A 234 -9.42 -9.98 -12.97
CA ASN A 234 -9.30 -9.46 -11.61
C ASN A 234 -10.47 -9.82 -10.69
N TYR A 235 -11.55 -10.40 -11.24
CA TYR A 235 -12.78 -10.73 -10.53
C TYR A 235 -13.19 -12.17 -10.83
N ILE A 236 -13.65 -12.88 -9.79
CA ILE A 236 -14.05 -14.29 -9.88
C ILE A 236 -15.30 -14.41 -10.79
N GLU A 237 -15.21 -15.32 -11.76
CA GLU A 237 -16.32 -15.70 -12.64
C GLU A 237 -17.48 -16.26 -11.81
N VAL A 238 -18.67 -15.67 -11.93
CA VAL A 238 -19.89 -16.27 -11.36
C VAL A 238 -20.52 -17.12 -12.45
N ASP A 239 -20.60 -18.42 -12.17
CA ASP A 239 -21.16 -19.47 -13.01
C ASP A 239 -22.45 -19.02 -13.73
N ALA A 240 -22.59 -19.40 -15.00
CA ALA A 240 -23.69 -19.01 -15.88
C ALA A 240 -25.08 -19.43 -15.35
N ASP A 241 -25.12 -20.31 -14.35
CA ASP A 241 -26.33 -20.78 -13.69
C ASP A 241 -26.87 -19.86 -12.58
N VAL A 242 -26.13 -18.84 -12.13
CA VAL A 242 -26.65 -17.84 -11.16
C VAL A 242 -27.67 -16.88 -11.80
N VAL A 243 -27.78 -16.88 -13.13
CA VAL A 243 -28.86 -16.19 -13.88
C VAL A 243 -30.25 -16.73 -13.51
N LYS A 244 -30.36 -17.88 -12.83
CA LYS A 244 -31.63 -18.49 -12.42
C LYS A 244 -32.06 -18.26 -10.97
N SER A 245 -31.48 -17.30 -10.22
CA SER A 245 -32.15 -16.80 -9.00
C SER A 245 -32.95 -15.53 -9.29
N ALA A 246 -34.02 -15.68 -10.06
CA ALA A 246 -35.09 -14.69 -10.13
C ALA A 246 -35.72 -14.59 -8.72
N GLY A 247 -35.50 -13.48 -8.01
CA GLY A 247 -36.21 -13.30 -6.74
C GLY A 247 -35.93 -12.08 -5.87
N ARG A 248 -34.75 -11.45 -5.90
CA ARG A 248 -34.45 -10.37 -4.94
C ARG A 248 -33.77 -9.18 -5.61
N VAL A 249 -34.55 -8.10 -5.71
CA VAL A 249 -34.25 -6.78 -6.29
C VAL A 249 -34.10 -6.80 -7.82
N LYS A 250 -35.14 -6.36 -8.54
CA LYS A 250 -35.24 -6.51 -10.01
C LYS A 250 -34.79 -5.26 -10.78
N SER A 251 -34.69 -4.11 -10.12
CA SER A 251 -34.36 -2.84 -10.78
C SER A 251 -33.44 -1.97 -9.93
N LEU A 252 -32.72 -1.05 -10.57
CA LEU A 252 -32.00 0.04 -9.90
C LEU A 252 -32.92 0.84 -8.99
N LEU A 253 -34.14 1.07 -9.46
CA LEU A 253 -35.14 1.81 -8.72
C LEU A 253 -35.40 1.14 -7.37
N ASP A 254 -35.46 -0.18 -7.33
CA ASP A 254 -35.60 -0.93 -6.07
C ASP A 254 -34.40 -0.77 -5.13
N ILE A 255 -33.18 -0.61 -5.64
CA ILE A 255 -31.96 -0.39 -4.83
C ILE A 255 -31.91 1.05 -4.33
N ALA A 256 -32.19 2.02 -5.20
CA ALA A 256 -32.12 3.45 -4.90
C ALA A 256 -33.23 3.89 -3.95
N THR A 257 -34.44 3.31 -4.09
CA THR A 257 -35.62 3.63 -3.25
C THR A 257 -35.79 2.71 -2.05
N GLY A 258 -34.88 1.76 -1.83
CA GLY A 258 -34.90 0.88 -0.65
C GLY A 258 -36.09 -0.08 -0.60
N SER A 259 -36.40 -0.75 -1.72
CA SER A 259 -37.56 -1.64 -1.89
C SER A 259 -37.86 -2.52 -0.66
N PRO A 260 -39.13 -2.71 -0.27
CA PRO A 260 -39.51 -3.58 0.85
C PRO A 260 -38.95 -5.00 0.72
N LYS A 261 -38.82 -5.51 -0.53
CA LYS A 261 -38.28 -6.83 -0.86
C LYS A 261 -36.75 -6.92 -0.77
N MET A 262 -36.06 -5.80 -0.53
CA MET A 262 -34.61 -5.75 -0.37
C MET A 262 -34.22 -6.25 1.03
N PRO A 263 -33.23 -7.16 1.16
CA PRO A 263 -32.74 -7.61 2.46
C PRO A 263 -32.22 -6.45 3.33
N ASP A 264 -32.42 -6.53 4.65
CA ASP A 264 -32.09 -5.44 5.57
C ASP A 264 -30.60 -5.08 5.60
N TRP A 265 -29.73 -6.06 5.39
CA TRP A 265 -28.30 -5.78 5.27
C TRP A 265 -28.03 -4.90 4.04
N MET A 266 -28.61 -5.21 2.89
CA MET A 266 -28.47 -4.42 1.65
C MET A 266 -29.10 -3.02 1.79
N LYS A 267 -30.20 -2.89 2.53
CA LYS A 267 -30.79 -1.59 2.94
C LYS A 267 -29.81 -0.73 3.74
N ARG A 268 -28.99 -1.31 4.62
CA ARG A 268 -28.03 -0.58 5.45
C ARG A 268 -26.74 -0.25 4.71
N THR A 269 -26.33 -1.11 3.78
CA THR A 269 -25.00 -1.04 3.15
C THR A 269 -25.02 -0.40 1.75
N SER A 270 -26.16 -0.35 1.07
CA SER A 270 -26.28 0.19 -0.30
C SER A 270 -25.86 1.66 -0.40
N LEU A 271 -24.82 1.93 -1.21
CA LEU A 271 -24.39 3.28 -1.56
C LEU A 271 -25.44 4.00 -2.43
N LEU A 272 -26.05 3.28 -3.38
CA LEU A 272 -27.12 3.80 -4.24
C LEU A 272 -28.33 4.30 -3.44
N ARG A 273 -28.72 3.60 -2.36
CA ARG A 273 -29.77 4.07 -1.44
C ARG A 273 -29.36 5.34 -0.70
N LYS A 274 -28.15 5.35 -0.12
CA LYS A 274 -27.63 6.51 0.62
C LYS A 274 -27.56 7.75 -0.27
N ILE A 275 -27.23 7.57 -1.54
CA ILE A 275 -27.24 8.64 -2.53
C ILE A 275 -28.68 9.06 -2.85
N GLY A 276 -29.59 8.11 -3.08
CA GLY A 276 -31.01 8.42 -3.30
C GLY A 276 -31.63 9.27 -2.19
N GLN A 277 -31.34 8.92 -0.93
CA GLN A 277 -31.75 9.69 0.25
C GLN A 277 -31.13 11.11 0.25
N LYS A 278 -29.83 11.25 -0.06
CA LYS A 278 -29.18 12.57 -0.17
C LYS A 278 -29.73 13.42 -1.31
N LEU A 279 -30.25 12.79 -2.36
CA LEU A 279 -30.87 13.46 -3.50
C LEU A 279 -32.38 13.74 -3.29
N GLY A 280 -32.93 13.40 -2.12
CA GLY A 280 -34.33 13.63 -1.78
C GLY A 280 -35.31 12.72 -2.53
N ILE A 281 -34.85 11.56 -3.01
CA ILE A 281 -35.70 10.58 -3.68
C ILE A 281 -36.45 9.79 -2.61
N GLU A 282 -37.78 9.84 -2.68
CA GLU A 282 -38.65 9.19 -1.71
C GLU A 282 -38.48 7.67 -1.73
N GLU A 283 -38.51 7.06 -0.54
CA GLU A 283 -38.52 5.61 -0.41
C GLU A 283 -39.86 5.07 -0.91
N ARG A 284 -39.85 3.95 -1.64
CA ARG A 284 -41.08 3.28 -2.02
C ARG A 284 -41.73 2.71 -0.75
N THR A 285 -42.87 3.28 -0.36
CA THR A 285 -43.79 2.63 0.56
C THR A 285 -44.40 1.40 -0.14
N ALA A 286 -44.66 0.35 0.65
CA ALA A 286 -45.10 -0.96 0.15
C ALA A 286 -46.40 -0.91 -0.66
#